data_AF-A0A519UR26-F1
#
_entry.id   AF-A0A519UR26-F1
#
_cell.length_a   1.000
_cell.length_b   1.000
_cell.length_c   1.000
_cell.angle_alpha   90.00
_cell.angle_beta   90.00
_cell.angle_gamma   90.00
#
_symmetry.space_group_name_H-M   'P 1'
#
loop_
_entity.id
_entity.type
_entity.pdbx_description
1 polymer ?
#
loop_
_entity_poly.entity_id
_entity_poly.type
_entity_poly.pdbx_seq_one_letter_code
_entity_poly.pdbx_strand_id
1 'polypeptide(L)'
;MDERLSGYGHEDTRLGLELARAGIGVRHLDNPVLHEGLEPATVFLTKSRQAVRNLAQVLRADGLGADTRLARAATRLRQLGLAGPARAALAALAPTLRRNLLSTRPDLRALDALKLGWLLEELAQ
;
A
#
# COMPACT_ATOMS: atom_id res chain seq x y z
N MET A 1 -16.57 -16.57 -9.76
CA MET A 1 -15.58 -15.52 -9.49
C MET A 1 -14.25 -16.23 -9.25
N ASP A 2 -13.16 -15.76 -9.86
CA ASP A 2 -11.84 -16.31 -9.55
C ASP A 2 -11.31 -15.58 -8.31
N GLU A 3 -11.45 -16.21 -7.14
CA GLU A 3 -11.23 -15.65 -5.79
C GLU A 3 -9.73 -15.54 -5.42
N ARG A 4 -8.83 -15.71 -6.39
CA ARG A 4 -7.38 -15.75 -6.16
C ARG A 4 -6.73 -14.37 -5.92
N LEU A 5 -7.52 -13.31 -5.97
CA LEU A 5 -7.09 -11.91 -5.85
C LEU A 5 -7.70 -11.21 -4.63
N SER A 6 -7.80 -11.89 -3.48
CA SER A 6 -8.27 -11.30 -2.21
C SER A 6 -7.30 -10.27 -1.58
N GLY A 7 -6.49 -9.60 -2.40
CA GLY A 7 -5.48 -8.62 -2.04
C GLY A 7 -5.94 -7.18 -2.28
N TYR A 8 -6.91 -6.71 -1.49
CA TYR A 8 -7.19 -5.31 -1.14
C TYR A 8 -7.08 -4.21 -2.23
N GLY A 9 -8.24 -3.64 -2.58
CA GLY A 9 -8.34 -2.24 -3.05
C GLY A 9 -8.44 -2.02 -4.57
N HIS A 10 -8.43 -3.09 -5.37
CA HIS A 10 -8.62 -2.98 -6.83
C HIS A 10 -9.90 -3.67 -7.32
N GLU A 11 -10.65 -4.34 -6.46
CA GLU A 11 -11.88 -5.04 -6.83
C GLU A 11 -12.93 -4.05 -7.36
N ASP A 12 -13.18 -2.96 -6.63
CA ASP A 12 -14.12 -1.92 -7.04
C ASP A 12 -13.69 -1.25 -8.36
N THR A 13 -12.39 -0.96 -8.50
CA THR A 13 -11.82 -0.38 -9.73
C THR A 13 -11.97 -1.32 -10.92
N ARG A 14 -11.67 -2.61 -10.71
CA ARG A 14 -11.77 -3.63 -11.75
C ARG A 14 -13.22 -3.85 -12.16
N LEU A 15 -14.13 -3.94 -11.19
CA LEU A 15 -15.56 -4.03 -11.44
C LEU A 15 -16.04 -2.82 -12.26
N GLY A 16 -15.64 -1.60 -11.88
CA GLY A 16 -15.98 -0.39 -12.63
C GLY A 16 -15.47 -0.41 -14.08
N LEU A 17 -14.24 -0.88 -14.30
CA LEU A 17 -13.66 -1.03 -15.64
C LEU A 17 -14.39 -2.10 -16.47
N GLU A 18 -14.74 -3.24 -15.86
CA GLU A 18 -15.49 -4.32 -16.53
C GLU A 18 -16.91 -3.87 -16.92
N LEU A 19 -17.62 -3.16 -16.02
CA LEU A 19 -18.93 -2.58 -16.31
C LEU A 19 -18.88 -1.57 -17.46
N ALA A 20 -17.86 -0.68 -17.45
CA ALA A 20 -17.64 0.27 -18.52
C ALA A 20 -17.35 -0.42 -19.87
N ARG A 21 -16.49 -1.45 -19.89
CA ARG A 21 -16.19 -2.24 -21.09
C ARG A 21 -17.41 -2.98 -21.64
N ALA A 22 -18.30 -3.44 -20.75
CA ALA A 22 -19.54 -4.10 -21.12
C ALA A 22 -20.66 -3.13 -21.54
N GLY A 23 -20.41 -1.81 -21.52
CA GLY A 23 -21.42 -0.80 -21.85
C GLY A 23 -22.58 -0.72 -20.86
N ILE A 24 -22.38 -1.20 -19.62
CA ILE A 24 -23.41 -1.23 -18.59
C ILE A 24 -23.50 0.16 -17.96
N GLY A 25 -24.66 0.80 -18.06
CA GLY A 25 -24.91 2.11 -17.47
C GLY A 25 -24.87 2.07 -15.94
N VAL A 26 -23.99 2.87 -15.34
CA VAL A 26 -23.88 3.02 -13.88
C VAL A 26 -24.67 4.26 -13.44
N ARG A 27 -25.71 4.07 -12.62
CA ARG A 27 -26.44 5.16 -11.99
C ARG A 27 -25.76 5.54 -10.68
N HIS A 28 -25.14 6.72 -10.64
CA HIS A 28 -24.58 7.27 -9.42
C HIS A 28 -25.68 7.71 -8.47
N LEU A 29 -25.54 7.37 -7.18
CA LEU A 29 -26.41 7.83 -6.11
C LEU A 29 -25.64 8.84 -5.26
N ASP A 30 -26.27 9.95 -4.93
CA ASP A 30 -25.74 10.92 -3.98
C ASP A 30 -25.91 10.38 -2.55
N ASN A 31 -25.00 9.49 -2.16
CA ASN A 31 -24.93 8.92 -0.82
C ASN A 31 -23.73 9.55 -0.08
N PRO A 32 -23.94 10.65 0.66
CA PRO A 32 -22.84 11.33 1.34
C PRO A 32 -22.19 10.40 2.38
N VAL A 33 -20.86 10.30 2.30
CA VAL A 33 -20.10 9.46 3.23
C VAL A 33 -20.04 10.14 4.59
N LEU A 34 -20.55 9.47 5.62
CA LEU A 34 -20.34 9.85 7.02
C LEU A 34 -18.92 9.43 7.45
N HIS A 35 -18.14 10.37 7.95
CA HIS A 35 -16.84 10.09 8.55
C HIS A 35 -17.03 9.82 10.05
N GLU A 36 -16.72 8.61 10.53
CA GLU A 36 -16.84 8.22 11.95
C GLU A 36 -15.81 8.89 12.90
N GLY A 37 -15.27 10.04 12.52
CA GLY A 37 -14.25 10.77 13.28
C GLY A 37 -12.82 10.35 12.94
N LEU A 38 -11.87 10.88 13.72
CA LEU A 38 -10.44 10.68 13.48
C LEU A 38 -9.98 9.34 14.06
N GLU A 39 -9.35 8.53 13.22
CA GLU A 39 -8.70 7.29 13.65
C GLU A 39 -7.37 7.57 14.38
N PRO A 40 -7.07 6.87 15.49
CA PRO A 40 -5.76 7.00 16.14
C PRO A 40 -4.60 6.63 15.20
N ALA A 41 -3.51 7.40 15.24
CA ALA A 41 -2.35 7.19 14.37
C ALA A 41 -1.78 5.76 14.47
N THR A 42 -1.85 5.12 15.64
CA THR A 42 -1.43 3.73 15.85
C THR A 42 -2.29 2.72 15.06
N VAL A 43 -3.60 2.93 15.02
CA VAL A 43 -4.54 2.11 14.24
C VAL A 43 -4.29 2.33 12.75
N PHE A 44 -4.14 3.59 12.32
CA PHE A 44 -3.80 3.95 10.94
C PHE A 44 -2.51 3.28 10.46
N LEU A 45 -1.45 3.30 11.29
CA LEU A 45 -0.17 2.64 10.96
C LEU A 45 -0.32 1.12 10.86
N THR A 46 -1.18 0.52 11.67
CA THR A 46 -1.47 -0.92 11.65
C THR A 46 -2.18 -1.31 10.36
N LYS A 47 -3.25 -0.59 10.00
CA LYS A 47 -3.97 -0.75 8.73
C LYS A 47 -3.05 -0.49 7.53
N SER A 48 -2.19 0.52 7.61
CA SER A 48 -1.20 0.83 6.57
C SER A 48 -0.19 -0.31 6.37
N ARG A 49 0.30 -0.94 7.44
CA ARG A 49 1.20 -2.10 7.31
C ARG A 49 0.49 -3.29 6.69
N GLN A 50 -0.78 -3.52 7.06
CA GLN A 50 -1.59 -4.57 6.45
C GLN A 50 -1.81 -4.33 4.94
N ALA A 51 -2.09 -3.09 4.55
CA ALA A 51 -2.21 -2.74 3.13
C ALA A 51 -0.91 -3.00 2.35
N VAL A 52 0.25 -2.71 2.95
CA VAL A 52 1.56 -3.01 2.33
C VAL A 52 1.79 -4.52 2.19
N ARG A 53 1.37 -5.33 3.17
CA ARG A 53 1.41 -6.80 3.08
C ARG A 53 0.57 -7.33 1.94
N ASN A 54 -0.66 -6.84 1.82
CA ASN A 54 -1.57 -7.23 0.74
C ASN A 54 -0.97 -6.83 -0.62
N LEU A 55 -0.40 -5.64 -0.73
CA LEU A 55 0.32 -5.22 -1.93
C LEU A 55 1.51 -6.16 -2.26
N ALA A 56 2.27 -6.57 -1.26
CA ALA A 56 3.38 -7.52 -1.46
C ALA A 56 2.88 -8.89 -1.99
N GLN A 57 1.71 -9.37 -1.53
CA GLN A 57 1.09 -10.58 -2.04
C GLN A 57 0.68 -10.43 -3.51
N VAL A 58 0.01 -9.33 -3.86
CA VAL A 58 -0.35 -9.02 -5.27
C VAL A 58 0.89 -8.95 -6.15
N LEU A 59 1.95 -8.29 -5.69
CA LEU A 59 3.22 -8.16 -6.44
C LEU A 59 3.94 -9.51 -6.64
N ARG A 60 3.73 -10.49 -5.75
CA ARG A 60 4.26 -11.85 -5.93
C ARG A 60 3.40 -12.68 -6.89
N ALA A 61 2.08 -12.52 -6.84
CA ALA A 61 1.13 -13.30 -7.63
C ALA A 61 1.06 -12.86 -9.10
N ASP A 62 0.88 -11.56 -9.35
CA ASP A 62 0.72 -10.98 -10.69
C ASP A 62 2.03 -10.40 -11.25
N GLY A 63 3.14 -10.58 -10.53
CA GLY A 63 4.40 -9.89 -10.78
C GLY A 63 4.34 -8.40 -10.40
N LEU A 64 5.34 -7.62 -10.83
CA LEU A 64 5.47 -6.20 -10.47
C LEU A 64 4.49 -5.26 -11.20
N GLY A 65 3.34 -5.79 -11.64
CA GLY A 65 2.33 -5.09 -12.44
C GLY A 65 1.44 -4.12 -11.67
N ALA A 66 1.50 -4.10 -10.33
CA ALA A 66 0.76 -3.11 -9.55
C ALA A 66 1.43 -1.73 -9.69
N ASP A 67 0.85 -0.85 -10.51
CA ASP A 67 1.42 0.45 -10.88
C ASP A 67 1.27 1.52 -9.77
N THR A 68 1.76 1.21 -8.57
CA THR A 68 1.83 2.16 -7.47
C THR A 68 3.22 2.78 -7.38
N ARG A 69 3.31 4.02 -6.88
CA ARG A 69 4.60 4.69 -6.63
C ARG A 69 5.50 3.86 -5.72
N LEU A 70 4.92 3.20 -4.71
CA LEU A 70 5.63 2.36 -3.76
C LEU A 70 6.21 1.10 -4.43
N ALA A 71 5.41 0.41 -5.25
CA ALA A 71 5.86 -0.75 -6.02
C ALA A 71 6.97 -0.39 -7.00
N ARG A 72 6.86 0.74 -7.70
CA ARG A 72 7.91 1.23 -8.62
C ARG A 72 9.22 1.52 -7.87
N ALA A 73 9.15 2.14 -6.69
CA ALA A 73 10.33 2.41 -5.88
C ALA A 73 11.02 1.12 -5.42
N ALA A 74 10.27 0.14 -4.90
CA ALA A 74 10.81 -1.15 -4.48
C ALA A 74 11.42 -1.92 -5.67
N THR A 75 10.76 -1.90 -6.82
CA THR A 75 11.23 -2.53 -8.06
C THR A 75 12.57 -1.95 -8.50
N ARG A 76 12.70 -0.61 -8.53
CA ARG A 76 13.96 0.05 -8.90
C ARG A 76 15.10 -0.32 -7.95
N LEU A 77 14.85 -0.35 -6.64
CA LEU A 77 15.86 -0.77 -5.65
C LEU A 77 16.31 -2.22 -5.86
N ARG A 78 15.39 -3.13 -6.23
CA ARG A 78 15.73 -4.52 -6.55
C ARG A 78 16.55 -4.63 -7.84
N GLN A 79 16.15 -3.92 -8.89
CA GLN A 79 16.87 -3.90 -10.17
C GLN A 79 18.29 -3.35 -10.04
N LEU A 80 18.50 -2.40 -9.13
CA LEU A 80 19.82 -1.83 -8.81
C LEU A 80 20.65 -2.68 -7.84
N GLY A 81 20.12 -3.80 -7.33
CA GLY A 81 20.78 -4.62 -6.30
C GLY A 81 20.86 -3.96 -4.91
N LEU A 82 20.17 -2.83 -4.70
CA LEU A 82 20.20 -2.04 -3.46
C LEU A 82 19.09 -2.41 -2.46
N ALA A 83 18.25 -3.39 -2.78
CA ALA A 83 17.14 -3.80 -1.91
C ALA A 83 17.59 -4.26 -0.52
N GLY A 84 18.68 -5.04 -0.43
CA GLY A 84 19.24 -5.50 0.85
C GLY A 84 19.73 -4.34 1.74
N PRO A 85 20.66 -3.50 1.26
CA PRO A 85 21.12 -2.32 2.00
C PRO A 85 19.99 -1.36 2.38
N ALA A 86 19.07 -1.07 1.44
CA ALA A 86 17.94 -0.19 1.70
C ALA A 86 17.01 -0.75 2.79
N ARG A 87 16.73 -2.06 2.77
CA ARG A 87 15.95 -2.74 3.81
C ARG A 87 16.62 -2.60 5.18
N ALA A 88 17.93 -2.84 5.27
CA ALA A 88 18.67 -2.72 6.52
C ALA A 88 18.64 -1.28 7.07
N ALA A 89 18.90 -0.28 6.22
CA ALA A 89 18.86 1.13 6.61
C ALA A 89 17.46 1.56 7.08
N LEU A 90 16.41 1.18 6.34
CA LEU A 90 15.03 1.51 6.69
C LEU A 90 14.55 0.78 7.94
N ALA A 91 14.99 -0.46 8.18
CA ALA A 91 14.72 -1.18 9.42
C ALA A 91 15.36 -0.50 10.64
N ALA A 92 16.61 -0.03 10.50
CA ALA A 92 17.29 0.72 11.55
C ALA A 92 16.61 2.08 11.84
N LEU A 93 16.08 2.75 10.81
CA LEU A 93 15.36 4.02 10.94
C LEU A 93 13.90 3.88 11.38
N ALA A 94 13.30 2.69 11.23
CA ALA A 94 11.90 2.42 11.53
C ALA A 94 11.40 2.94 12.90
N PRO A 95 12.11 2.77 14.04
CA PRO A 95 11.66 3.31 15.32
C PRO A 95 11.58 4.84 15.32
N THR A 96 12.55 5.51 14.70
CA THR A 96 12.57 6.98 14.58
C THR A 96 11.44 7.49 13.68
N LEU A 97 11.21 6.83 12.54
CA LEU A 97 10.10 7.15 11.64
C LEU A 97 8.75 6.97 12.34
N ARG A 98 8.56 5.86 13.06
CA ARG A 98 7.34 5.62 13.85
C ARG A 98 7.14 6.68 14.94
N ARG A 99 8.20 7.08 15.64
CA ARG A 99 8.11 8.15 16.66
C ARG A 99 7.68 9.48 16.05
N ASN A 100 8.16 9.83 14.85
CA ASN A 100 7.70 11.01 14.14
C ASN A 100 6.21 10.92 13.76
N LEU A 101 5.77 9.78 13.24
CA LEU A 101 4.38 9.54 12.82
C LEU A 101 3.38 9.52 13.99
N LEU A 102 3.85 9.22 15.20
CA LEU A 102 3.05 9.27 16.43
C LEU A 102 3.22 10.60 17.19
N SER A 103 3.95 11.56 16.63
CA SER A 103 4.14 12.88 17.24
C SER A 103 3.01 13.84 16.88
N THR A 104 3.04 15.04 17.45
CA THR A 104 2.13 16.13 17.11
C THR A 104 2.38 16.76 15.73
N ARG A 105 3.51 16.44 15.09
CA ARG A 105 3.89 16.96 13.75
C ARG A 105 4.42 15.83 12.85
N PRO A 106 3.55 14.93 12.36
CA PRO A 106 3.95 13.81 11.51
C PRO A 106 4.40 14.29 10.12
N ASP A 107 5.43 13.65 9.57
CA ASP A 107 5.90 13.85 8.19
C ASP A 107 5.45 12.69 7.29
N LEU A 108 4.76 13.00 6.19
CA LEU A 108 4.34 12.00 5.21
C LEU A 108 5.52 11.31 4.51
N ARG A 109 6.67 11.96 4.41
CA ARG A 109 7.89 11.31 3.90
C ARG A 109 8.37 10.20 4.83
N ALA A 110 8.17 10.35 6.14
CA ALA A 110 8.48 9.31 7.11
C ALA A 110 7.54 8.11 6.94
N LEU A 111 6.26 8.36 6.60
CA LEU A 111 5.30 7.31 6.27
C LEU A 111 5.69 6.56 5.00
N ASP A 112 6.08 7.28 3.94
CA ASP A 112 6.51 6.68 2.68
C ASP A 112 7.77 5.81 2.86
N ALA A 113 8.76 6.31 3.59
CA ALA A 113 9.98 5.56 3.91
C ALA A 113 9.67 4.30 4.74
N LEU A 114 8.77 4.41 5.72
CA LEU A 114 8.36 3.29 6.56
C LEU A 114 7.60 2.23 5.74
N LYS A 115 6.68 2.65 4.86
CA LYS A 115 5.97 1.77 3.93
C LYS A 115 6.91 1.06 2.97
N LEU A 116 7.92 1.76 2.45
CA LEU A 116 8.93 1.17 1.57
C LEU A 116 9.75 0.12 2.32
N GLY A 117 10.13 0.40 3.56
CA GLY A 117 10.83 -0.55 4.43
C GLY A 117 10.03 -1.83 4.66
N TRP A 118 8.74 -1.69 5.01
CA TRP A 118 7.83 -2.83 5.14
C TRP A 118 7.69 -3.61 3.84
N LEU A 119 7.56 -2.93 2.69
CA LEU A 119 7.43 -3.64 1.41
C LEU A 119 8.69 -4.44 1.07
N LEU A 120 9.88 -3.87 1.29
CA LEU A 120 11.14 -4.57 1.06
C LEU A 120 11.36 -5.73 2.04
N GLU A 121 10.87 -5.62 3.28
CA GLU A 121 10.85 -6.70 4.27
C GLU A 121 9.97 -7.85 3.80
N GLU A 122 8.72 -7.55 3.39
CA GLU A 122 7.79 -8.55 2.90
C GLU A 122 8.33 -9.21 1.63
N LEU A 123 8.83 -8.46 0.64
CA LEU A 123 9.36 -9.03 -0.62
C LEU A 123 10.66 -9.85 -0.47
N ALA A 124 11.32 -9.80 0.69
CA ALA A 124 12.50 -10.61 0.99
C ALA A 124 12.17 -11.98 1.62
N GLN A 125 10.91 -12.18 2.02
CA GLN A 125 10.35 -13.47 2.48
C GLN A 125 9.84 -14.26 1.28
#